data_AF-A0A1G8NF10-F1
#
_entry.id   AF-A0A1G8NF10-F1
#
_cell.length_a   1.000
_cell.length_b   1.000
_cell.length_c   1.000
_cell.angle_alpha   90.00
_cell.angle_beta   90.00
_cell.angle_gamma   90.00
#
_symmetry.space_group_name_H-M   'P 1'
#
loop_
_entity.id
_entity.type
_entity.pdbx_description
1 polymer ?
#
loop_
_entity_poly.entity_id
_entity_poly.type
_entity_poly.pdbx_seq_one_letter_code
_entity_poly.pdbx_strand_id
1 'polypeptide(L)'
;KQLCWWDEAAERVGLPAHGQVFHMHPIGLVGCFSNTRRIGDLFVERGQITFDAEGNDNPASEYFSRRLHWPGGASGVTLGRGYDMKHRSSATVYSDLIAAGVDAGAAERFSRGAGLSNSAASNFVIENREAFGNITIEAQRKLFEDIIYPRYELAARQRYSIAISGDAGAVPWERLHDLIRDIAVDLTYQQGSIWDRQIPYISKNNKYALARYIRETLELSQYEAGRQRYRYLMEGDRD
;
A
#
# COMPACT_ATOMS: atom_id res chain seq x y z
N LYS A 1 28.81 -55.40 2.39
CA LYS A 1 27.79 -54.32 2.51
C LYS A 1 27.29 -54.36 3.95
N GLN A 2 27.54 -53.33 4.73
CA GLN A 2 27.13 -53.27 6.14
C GLN A 2 25.76 -52.60 6.19
N LEU A 3 24.76 -53.30 6.73
CA LEU A 3 23.43 -52.75 6.97
C LEU A 3 23.54 -51.87 8.22
N CYS A 4 23.39 -50.55 8.06
CA CYS A 4 23.21 -49.63 9.18
C CYS A 4 21.71 -49.47 9.45
N TRP A 5 21.33 -49.54 10.72
CA TRP A 5 19.94 -49.39 11.16
C TRP A 5 19.54 -47.92 11.15
N TRP A 6 18.36 -47.62 10.61
CA TRP A 6 17.85 -46.26 10.41
C TRP A 6 17.89 -45.42 11.69
N ASP A 7 17.60 -46.05 12.83
CA ASP A 7 17.56 -45.41 14.14
C ASP A 7 18.92 -44.83 14.58
N GLU A 8 20.04 -45.48 14.23
CA GLU A 8 21.39 -44.97 14.54
C GLU A 8 21.83 -43.84 13.59
N ALA A 9 21.31 -43.83 12.37
CA ALA A 9 21.68 -42.85 11.35
C ALA A 9 20.86 -41.56 11.49
N ALA A 10 19.56 -41.67 11.74
CA ALA A 10 18.62 -40.56 11.73
C ALA A 10 19.00 -39.45 12.72
N GLU A 11 19.38 -39.82 13.95
CA GLU A 11 19.79 -38.88 14.98
C GLU A 11 21.07 -38.10 14.61
N ARG A 12 22.04 -38.79 13.96
CA ARG A 12 23.32 -38.18 13.57
C ARG A 12 23.21 -37.18 12.44
N VAL A 13 22.15 -37.27 11.62
CA VAL A 13 21.94 -36.38 10.46
C VAL A 13 20.71 -35.48 10.61
N GLY A 14 20.10 -35.42 11.81
CA GLY A 14 18.94 -34.57 12.10
C GLY A 14 17.67 -34.99 11.36
N LEU A 15 17.54 -36.27 11.00
CA LEU A 15 16.34 -36.83 10.38
C LEU A 15 15.40 -37.43 11.45
N PRO A 16 14.07 -37.49 11.18
CA PRO A 16 13.14 -38.07 12.13
C PRO A 16 13.37 -39.58 12.30
N ALA A 17 13.53 -40.03 13.54
CA ALA A 17 13.74 -41.44 13.88
C ALA A 17 12.59 -42.35 13.41
N HIS A 18 11.37 -41.82 13.30
CA HIS A 18 10.20 -42.56 12.82
C HIS A 18 10.19 -42.82 11.30
N GLY A 19 11.23 -42.41 10.56
CA GLY A 19 11.41 -42.75 9.14
C GLY A 19 10.38 -42.14 8.19
N GLN A 20 9.59 -41.15 8.65
CA GLN A 20 8.67 -40.44 7.76
C GLN A 20 9.42 -39.31 7.08
N VAL A 21 9.53 -39.41 5.76
CA VAL A 21 10.09 -38.37 4.91
C VAL A 21 8.96 -37.40 4.57
N PHE A 22 9.10 -36.14 5.00
CA PHE A 22 8.18 -35.09 4.58
C PHE A 22 8.47 -34.72 3.13
N HIS A 23 7.64 -35.20 2.21
CA HIS A 23 7.71 -34.81 0.80
C HIS A 23 7.02 -33.46 0.61
N MET A 24 7.81 -32.41 0.35
CA MET A 24 7.30 -31.14 -0.15
C MET A 24 7.04 -31.30 -1.64
N HIS A 25 5.77 -31.33 -2.07
CA HIS A 25 5.43 -31.42 -3.48
C HIS A 25 5.81 -30.09 -4.17
N PRO A 26 6.78 -30.05 -5.10
CA PRO A 26 7.28 -28.78 -5.65
C PRO A 26 6.19 -27.95 -6.32
N ILE A 27 5.25 -28.60 -7.01
CA ILE A 27 4.09 -27.94 -7.64
C ILE A 27 3.08 -27.48 -6.58
N GLY A 28 2.93 -28.22 -5.47
CA GLY A 28 2.05 -27.83 -4.37
C GLY A 28 2.61 -26.61 -3.64
N LEU A 29 3.92 -26.59 -3.41
CA LEU A 29 4.66 -25.48 -2.84
C LEU A 29 4.60 -24.22 -3.73
N VAL A 30 4.85 -24.37 -5.05
CA VAL A 30 4.68 -23.27 -6.03
C VAL A 30 3.22 -22.81 -6.09
N GLY A 31 2.25 -23.72 -5.98
CA GLY A 31 0.83 -23.40 -5.87
C GLY A 31 0.49 -22.59 -4.61
N CYS A 32 1.15 -22.86 -3.48
CA CYS A 32 1.00 -22.07 -2.25
C CYS A 32 1.68 -20.69 -2.33
N PHE A 33 2.76 -20.55 -3.10
CA PHE A 33 3.38 -19.24 -3.41
C PHE A 33 2.65 -18.48 -4.53
N SER A 34 1.84 -19.19 -5.31
CA SER A 34 0.88 -18.60 -6.24
C SER A 34 -0.30 -18.10 -5.42
N ASN A 35 -0.07 -17.04 -4.63
CA ASN A 35 -1.14 -16.26 -4.05
C ASN A 35 -1.98 -15.77 -5.24
N THR A 36 -3.04 -16.50 -5.59
CA THR A 36 -3.93 -16.15 -6.70
C THR A 36 -4.75 -14.95 -6.26
N ARG A 37 -4.11 -13.79 -6.13
CA ARG A 37 -4.78 -12.50 -6.22
C ARG A 37 -5.47 -12.52 -7.56
N ARG A 38 -6.80 -12.49 -7.56
CA ARG A 38 -7.53 -12.50 -8.84
C ARG A 38 -7.14 -11.22 -9.56
N ILE A 39 -6.93 -11.36 -10.87
CA ILE A 39 -6.80 -10.21 -11.77
C ILE A 39 -8.13 -9.46 -11.70
N GLY A 40 -8.20 -8.42 -10.87
CA GLY A 40 -9.45 -7.68 -10.59
C GLY A 40 -9.67 -7.29 -9.13
N ASP A 41 -8.91 -7.88 -8.20
CA ASP A 41 -9.06 -7.58 -6.78
C ASP A 41 -8.39 -6.24 -6.44
N LEU A 42 -9.17 -5.28 -5.91
CA LEU A 42 -8.72 -3.97 -5.41
C LEU A 42 -8.00 -4.06 -4.05
N PHE A 43 -7.47 -5.24 -3.73
CA PHE A 43 -6.74 -5.52 -2.51
C PHE A 43 -5.25 -5.27 -2.69
N VAL A 44 -4.65 -4.60 -1.70
CA VAL A 44 -3.22 -4.34 -1.60
C VAL A 44 -2.61 -5.05 -0.39
N GLU A 45 -1.30 -5.32 -0.40
CA GLU A 45 -0.60 -6.02 0.69
C GLU A 45 -0.51 -5.15 1.94
N ARG A 46 -0.42 -3.83 1.73
CA ARG A 46 -0.27 -2.83 2.78
C ARG A 46 -0.97 -1.55 2.37
N GLY A 47 -1.55 -0.84 3.34
CA GLY A 47 -2.14 0.47 3.08
C GLY A 47 -3.51 0.44 2.43
N GLN A 48 -4.30 -0.61 2.66
CA GLN A 48 -5.62 -0.76 2.03
C GLN A 48 -6.50 0.48 2.27
N ILE A 49 -6.48 1.01 3.48
CA ILE A 49 -7.25 2.20 3.84
C ILE A 49 -6.87 3.45 3.01
N THR A 50 -5.58 3.63 2.76
CA THR A 50 -5.08 4.74 1.94
C THR A 50 -5.37 4.47 0.47
N PHE A 51 -5.17 3.24 0.00
CA PHE A 51 -5.51 2.85 -1.37
C PHE A 51 -6.97 3.20 -1.65
N ASP A 52 -7.90 2.72 -0.82
CA ASP A 52 -9.34 2.91 -0.99
C ASP A 52 -9.77 4.37 -0.94
N ALA A 53 -9.13 5.19 -0.08
CA ALA A 53 -9.45 6.61 0.07
C ALA A 53 -9.02 7.47 -1.14
N GLU A 54 -7.98 7.05 -1.89
CA GLU A 54 -7.36 7.87 -2.94
C GLU A 54 -8.04 7.74 -4.31
N GLY A 55 -9.13 6.98 -4.43
CA GLY A 55 -9.90 6.90 -5.68
C GLY A 55 -10.94 5.78 -5.71
N ASN A 56 -11.50 5.51 -6.88
CA ASN A 56 -12.31 4.32 -7.12
C ASN A 56 -12.09 3.75 -8.54
N ASP A 57 -12.72 2.60 -8.81
CA ASP A 57 -12.69 1.92 -10.10
C ASP A 57 -14.03 2.01 -10.86
N ASN A 58 -14.88 2.99 -10.52
CA ASN A 58 -16.14 3.22 -11.22
C ASN A 58 -15.92 4.24 -12.36
N PRO A 59 -16.00 3.84 -13.65
CA PRO A 59 -15.75 4.75 -14.77
C PRO A 59 -16.70 5.97 -14.85
N ALA A 60 -17.88 5.88 -14.22
CA ALA A 60 -18.84 6.97 -14.14
C ALA A 60 -18.53 7.97 -13.00
N SER A 61 -17.56 7.68 -12.13
CA SER A 61 -17.18 8.55 -11.02
C SER A 61 -16.13 9.57 -11.42
N GLU A 62 -16.22 10.77 -10.83
CA GLU A 62 -15.14 11.76 -10.90
C GLU A 62 -13.84 11.26 -10.27
N TYR A 63 -13.92 10.34 -9.30
CA TYR A 63 -12.79 9.71 -8.62
C TYR A 63 -12.26 8.45 -9.33
N PHE A 64 -12.65 8.22 -10.59
CA PHE A 64 -12.10 7.11 -11.37
C PHE A 64 -10.61 7.30 -11.61
N SER A 65 -9.81 6.46 -10.96
CA SER A 65 -8.37 6.69 -10.75
C SER A 65 -7.48 6.14 -11.86
N ARG A 66 -7.95 5.15 -12.64
CA ARG A 66 -7.13 4.50 -13.68
C ARG A 66 -6.86 5.33 -14.94
N ARG A 67 -7.38 6.56 -15.01
CA ARG A 67 -7.10 7.51 -16.09
C ARG A 67 -6.32 8.71 -15.58
N LEU A 68 -5.74 9.47 -16.49
CA LEU A 68 -5.15 10.76 -16.16
C LEU A 68 -6.18 11.66 -15.48
N HIS A 69 -5.78 12.24 -14.36
CA HIS A 69 -6.56 13.22 -13.62
C HIS A 69 -5.65 14.26 -12.97
N TRP A 70 -6.24 15.36 -12.53
CA TRP A 70 -5.54 16.43 -11.83
C TRP A 70 -6.34 16.78 -10.58
N PRO A 71 -5.85 16.46 -9.37
CA PRO A 71 -6.58 16.69 -8.11
C PRO A 71 -6.83 18.17 -7.77
N GLY A 72 -6.23 19.10 -8.51
CA GLY A 72 -6.35 20.54 -8.27
C GLY A 72 -5.14 21.17 -7.57
N GLY A 73 -5.18 22.49 -7.43
CA GLY A 73 -4.19 23.27 -6.67
C GLY A 73 -2.76 23.14 -7.21
N ALA A 74 -1.81 22.82 -6.33
CA ALA A 74 -0.39 22.70 -6.67
C ALA A 74 0.01 21.33 -7.22
N SER A 75 -0.96 20.43 -7.47
CA SER A 75 -0.71 19.05 -7.89
C SER A 75 -0.23 18.95 -9.34
N GLY A 76 0.42 17.84 -9.66
CA GLY A 76 0.78 17.46 -11.02
C GLY A 76 -0.26 16.58 -11.71
N VAL A 77 0.09 16.16 -12.93
CA VAL A 77 -0.65 15.11 -13.64
C VAL A 77 -0.59 13.85 -12.79
N THR A 78 -1.75 13.26 -12.47
CA THR A 78 -1.85 12.10 -11.58
C THR A 78 -2.46 10.92 -12.34
N LEU A 79 -2.01 9.71 -12.01
CA LEU A 79 -2.52 8.46 -12.56
C LEU A 79 -2.66 7.41 -11.44
N GLY A 80 -3.64 6.52 -11.53
CA GLY A 80 -3.89 5.57 -10.45
C GLY A 80 -4.23 6.27 -9.13
N ARG A 81 -3.93 5.62 -8.01
CA ARG A 81 -4.22 6.16 -6.66
C ARG A 81 -2.97 6.84 -6.11
N GLY A 82 -2.86 8.15 -6.36
CA GLY A 82 -1.82 9.00 -5.78
C GLY A 82 -0.49 9.12 -6.55
N TYR A 83 -0.37 8.57 -7.78
CA TYR A 83 0.88 8.68 -8.55
C TYR A 83 0.99 10.05 -9.23
N ASP A 84 1.47 11.04 -8.50
CA ASP A 84 1.64 12.42 -8.97
C ASP A 84 2.97 12.60 -9.76
N MET A 85 2.91 13.10 -10.99
CA MET A 85 4.08 13.21 -11.88
C MET A 85 4.88 14.51 -11.72
N LYS A 86 4.48 15.45 -10.86
CA LYS A 86 5.07 16.80 -10.74
C LYS A 86 6.56 16.80 -10.43
N HIS A 87 6.99 15.93 -9.53
CA HIS A 87 8.38 15.88 -9.04
C HIS A 87 9.17 14.72 -9.63
N ARG A 88 8.67 14.12 -10.72
CA ARG A 88 9.28 12.99 -11.39
C ARG A 88 9.75 13.40 -12.78
N SER A 89 10.88 12.83 -13.22
CA SER A 89 11.33 12.98 -14.60
C SER A 89 10.49 12.10 -15.54
N SER A 90 10.44 12.44 -16.83
CA SER A 90 9.76 11.60 -17.82
C SER A 90 10.34 10.18 -17.88
N ALA A 91 11.66 10.04 -17.74
CA ALA A 91 12.32 8.73 -17.67
C ALA A 91 11.90 7.92 -16.43
N THR A 92 11.76 8.58 -15.28
CA THR A 92 11.25 7.95 -14.04
C THR A 92 9.81 7.50 -14.23
N VAL A 93 8.93 8.36 -14.73
CA VAL A 93 7.52 8.01 -14.97
C VAL A 93 7.40 6.84 -15.93
N TYR A 94 8.16 6.86 -17.02
CA TYR A 94 8.19 5.76 -17.98
C TYR A 94 8.62 4.44 -17.29
N SER A 95 9.74 4.45 -16.56
CA SER A 95 10.27 3.26 -15.88
C SER A 95 9.29 2.69 -14.84
N ASP A 96 8.67 3.56 -14.03
CA ASP A 96 7.69 3.14 -13.01
C ASP A 96 6.47 2.50 -13.67
N LEU A 97 5.98 3.07 -14.78
CA LEU A 97 4.84 2.53 -15.52
C LEU A 97 5.15 1.18 -16.18
N ILE A 98 6.35 1.02 -16.77
CA ILE A 98 6.80 -0.27 -17.29
C ILE A 98 6.88 -1.32 -16.18
N ALA A 99 7.47 -0.96 -15.03
CA ALA A 99 7.55 -1.86 -13.88
C ALA A 99 6.16 -2.26 -13.35
N ALA A 100 5.19 -1.33 -13.41
CA ALA A 100 3.79 -1.59 -13.09
C ALA A 100 3.05 -2.44 -14.15
N GLY A 101 3.69 -2.75 -15.29
CA GLY A 101 3.10 -3.57 -16.36
C GLY A 101 2.25 -2.79 -17.37
N VAL A 102 2.43 -1.47 -17.46
CA VAL A 102 1.81 -0.65 -18.51
C VAL A 102 2.55 -0.88 -19.83
N ASP A 103 1.79 -0.99 -20.93
CA ASP A 103 2.35 -1.09 -22.29
C ASP A 103 3.33 0.06 -22.58
N ALA A 104 4.41 -0.21 -23.32
CA ALA A 104 5.46 0.76 -23.58
C ALA A 104 4.97 2.01 -24.31
N GLY A 105 4.05 1.87 -25.27
CA GLY A 105 3.48 3.01 -25.97
C GLY A 105 2.58 3.84 -25.07
N ALA A 106 1.81 3.21 -24.18
CA ALA A 106 1.01 3.91 -23.18
C ALA A 106 1.90 4.61 -22.14
N ALA A 107 2.94 3.93 -21.64
CA ALA A 107 3.91 4.49 -20.70
C ALA A 107 4.61 5.73 -21.27
N GLU A 108 5.00 5.70 -22.55
CA GLU A 108 5.61 6.85 -23.24
C GLU A 108 4.63 8.02 -23.35
N ARG A 109 3.35 7.77 -23.61
CA ARG A 109 2.34 8.84 -23.66
C ARG A 109 2.13 9.45 -22.27
N PHE A 110 1.90 8.62 -21.25
CA PHE A 110 1.68 9.09 -19.88
C PHE A 110 2.89 9.85 -19.33
N SER A 111 4.13 9.43 -19.64
CA SER A 111 5.34 10.08 -19.14
C SER A 111 5.57 11.50 -19.65
N ARG A 112 4.82 11.96 -20.67
CA ARG A 112 4.83 13.35 -21.13
C ARG A 112 4.18 14.32 -20.14
N GLY A 113 3.38 13.81 -19.20
CA GLY A 113 2.82 14.61 -18.10
C GLY A 113 3.82 14.93 -16.98
N ALA A 114 5.02 14.35 -17.03
CA ALA A 114 6.06 14.54 -16.01
C ALA A 114 6.49 16.00 -15.86
N GLY A 115 6.66 16.44 -14.61
CA GLY A 115 7.06 17.82 -14.29
C GLY A 115 5.96 18.87 -14.42
N LEU A 116 4.82 18.54 -15.04
CA LEU A 116 3.70 19.48 -15.18
C LEU A 116 3.00 19.68 -13.84
N SER A 117 2.50 20.90 -13.60
CA SER A 117 1.76 21.27 -12.40
C SER A 117 0.78 22.40 -12.68
N ASN A 118 -0.11 22.71 -11.72
CA ASN A 118 -1.07 23.81 -11.82
C ASN A 118 -1.90 23.73 -13.12
N SER A 119 -2.08 24.86 -13.81
CA SER A 119 -2.81 24.95 -15.08
C SER A 119 -2.21 24.09 -16.20
N ALA A 120 -0.88 23.90 -16.24
CA ALA A 120 -0.24 23.06 -17.26
C ALA A 120 -0.62 21.59 -17.09
N ALA A 121 -0.67 21.10 -15.84
CA ALA A 121 -1.15 19.74 -15.56
C ALA A 121 -2.65 19.59 -15.88
N SER A 122 -3.46 20.57 -15.50
CA SER A 122 -4.90 20.57 -15.82
C SER A 122 -5.15 20.51 -17.34
N ASN A 123 -4.50 21.38 -18.12
CA ASN A 123 -4.66 21.40 -19.57
C ASN A 123 -4.21 20.08 -20.20
N PHE A 124 -3.06 19.55 -19.78
CA PHE A 124 -2.56 18.27 -20.28
C PHE A 124 -3.56 17.13 -20.03
N VAL A 125 -4.17 17.08 -18.84
CA VAL A 125 -5.20 16.08 -18.52
C VAL A 125 -6.43 16.26 -19.41
N ILE A 126 -6.95 17.47 -19.56
CA ILE A 126 -8.12 17.77 -20.40
C ILE A 126 -7.89 17.31 -21.84
N GLU A 127 -6.71 17.59 -22.38
CA GLU A 127 -6.36 17.29 -23.77
C GLU A 127 -6.12 15.79 -24.02
N ASN A 128 -5.57 15.06 -23.05
CA ASN A 128 -5.02 13.73 -23.29
C ASN A 128 -5.77 12.58 -22.61
N ARG A 129 -6.56 12.84 -21.55
CA ARG A 129 -7.12 11.77 -20.69
C ARG A 129 -7.97 10.75 -21.47
N GLU A 130 -8.80 11.22 -22.40
CA GLU A 130 -9.72 10.34 -23.14
C GLU A 130 -8.95 9.53 -24.19
N ALA A 131 -7.99 10.17 -24.88
CA ALA A 131 -7.20 9.53 -25.92
C ALA A 131 -6.20 8.50 -25.36
N PHE A 132 -5.67 8.72 -24.15
CA PHE A 132 -4.65 7.84 -23.57
C PHE A 132 -5.26 6.62 -22.88
N GLY A 133 -6.54 6.69 -22.50
CA GLY A 133 -7.27 5.59 -21.90
C GLY A 133 -6.84 5.28 -20.46
N ASN A 134 -7.06 4.04 -20.06
CA ASN A 134 -6.92 3.59 -18.68
C ASN A 134 -5.74 2.63 -18.52
N ILE A 135 -5.07 2.68 -17.35
CA ILE A 135 -4.21 1.59 -16.91
C ILE A 135 -5.03 0.40 -16.40
N THR A 136 -4.39 -0.75 -16.20
CA THR A 136 -5.01 -1.93 -15.60
C THR A 136 -5.14 -1.76 -14.09
N ILE A 137 -6.02 -2.55 -13.45
CA ILE A 137 -6.15 -2.60 -11.99
C ILE A 137 -4.81 -3.01 -11.35
N GLU A 138 -4.12 -3.98 -11.95
CA GLU A 138 -2.81 -4.43 -11.49
C GLU A 138 -1.76 -3.31 -11.54
N ALA A 139 -1.70 -2.55 -12.64
CA ALA A 139 -0.76 -1.44 -12.76
C ALA A 139 -1.02 -0.35 -11.71
N GLN A 140 -2.29 0.00 -11.48
CA GLN A 140 -2.66 0.95 -10.42
C GLN A 140 -2.19 0.47 -9.05
N ARG A 141 -2.40 -0.82 -8.75
CA ARG A 141 -1.96 -1.41 -7.49
C ARG A 141 -0.44 -1.36 -7.36
N LYS A 142 0.32 -1.78 -8.37
CA LYS A 142 1.80 -1.75 -8.33
C LYS A 142 2.35 -0.33 -8.17
N LEU A 143 1.78 0.65 -8.88
CA LEU A 143 2.15 2.06 -8.68
C LEU A 143 1.94 2.49 -7.23
N PHE A 144 0.86 2.05 -6.59
CA PHE A 144 0.61 2.33 -5.18
C PHE A 144 1.56 1.58 -4.25
N GLU A 145 1.56 0.25 -4.30
CA GLU A 145 2.29 -0.64 -3.39
C GLU A 145 3.80 -0.47 -3.47
N ASP A 146 4.34 -0.37 -4.69
CA ASP A 146 5.78 -0.46 -4.92
C ASP A 146 6.44 0.91 -5.00
N ILE A 147 5.69 1.95 -5.40
CA ILE A 147 6.27 3.28 -5.67
C ILE A 147 5.82 4.33 -4.66
N ILE A 148 4.54 4.37 -4.31
CA ILE A 148 3.98 5.45 -3.48
C ILE A 148 4.07 5.08 -2.00
N TYR A 149 3.45 3.97 -1.62
CA TYR A 149 3.25 3.56 -0.24
C TYR A 149 4.56 3.45 0.58
N PRO A 150 5.67 2.88 0.06
CA PRO A 150 6.88 2.67 0.85
C PRO A 150 7.49 3.96 1.38
N ARG A 151 7.36 5.07 0.65
CA ARG A 151 7.83 6.39 1.09
C ARG A 151 7.05 6.87 2.31
N TYR A 152 5.72 6.72 2.31
CA TYR A 152 4.88 7.15 3.42
C TYR A 152 5.01 6.22 4.63
N GLU A 153 5.14 4.92 4.40
CA GLU A 153 5.41 3.95 5.46
C GLU A 153 6.74 4.26 6.17
N LEU A 154 7.79 4.55 5.41
CA LEU A 154 9.09 4.92 5.98
C LEU A 154 9.00 6.21 6.80
N ALA A 155 8.35 7.24 6.28
CA ALA A 155 8.17 8.52 6.97
C ALA A 155 7.34 8.36 8.25
N ALA A 156 6.25 7.61 8.20
CA ALA A 156 5.40 7.30 9.35
C ALA A 156 6.20 6.56 10.43
N ARG A 157 6.94 5.52 10.04
CA ARG A 157 7.80 4.74 10.94
C ARG A 157 8.86 5.60 11.61
N GLN A 158 9.57 6.44 10.85
CA GLN A 158 10.58 7.34 11.38
C GLN A 158 9.98 8.31 12.40
N ARG A 159 8.89 8.98 12.02
CA ARG A 159 8.18 9.92 12.89
C ARG A 159 7.70 9.25 14.18
N TYR A 160 7.11 8.07 14.07
CA TYR A 160 6.62 7.29 15.20
C TYR A 160 7.75 6.89 16.14
N SER A 161 8.84 6.30 15.59
CA SER A 161 9.97 5.80 16.37
C SER A 161 10.67 6.91 17.15
N ILE A 162 10.77 8.11 16.57
CA ILE A 162 11.29 9.30 17.28
C ILE A 162 10.33 9.69 18.42
N ALA A 163 9.01 9.69 18.18
CA ALA A 163 8.02 10.15 19.13
C ALA A 163 7.93 9.27 20.40
N ILE A 164 8.12 7.96 20.25
CA ILE A 164 8.02 7.00 21.35
C ILE A 164 9.37 6.73 22.03
N SER A 165 10.44 7.40 21.61
CA SER A 165 11.78 7.19 22.16
C SER A 165 11.79 7.47 23.67
N GLY A 166 12.03 6.43 24.47
CA GLY A 166 12.03 6.51 25.94
C GLY A 166 10.69 6.19 26.60
N ASP A 167 9.62 5.93 25.85
CA ASP A 167 8.36 5.41 26.40
C ASP A 167 8.42 3.88 26.49
N ALA A 168 8.75 3.36 27.67
CA ALA A 168 8.80 1.91 27.93
C ALA A 168 7.42 1.22 27.79
N GLY A 169 6.33 1.98 27.78
CA GLY A 169 4.96 1.50 27.61
C GLY A 169 4.44 1.64 26.18
N ALA A 170 5.27 2.04 25.20
CA ALA A 170 4.92 2.11 23.79
C ALA A 170 5.29 0.80 23.07
N VAL A 171 4.42 0.36 22.17
CA VAL A 171 4.69 -0.80 21.31
C VAL A 171 5.61 -0.39 20.15
N PRO A 172 6.74 -1.08 19.91
CA PRO A 172 7.60 -0.80 18.76
C PRO A 172 6.86 -0.93 17.42
N TRP A 173 7.27 -0.18 16.40
CA TRP A 173 6.59 -0.13 15.09
C TRP A 173 6.35 -1.52 14.50
N GLU A 174 7.35 -2.39 14.56
CA GLU A 174 7.33 -3.75 14.00
C GLU A 174 6.33 -4.68 14.71
N ARG A 175 5.83 -4.27 15.89
CA ARG A 175 4.86 -5.02 16.70
C ARG A 175 3.48 -4.37 16.74
N LEU A 176 3.30 -3.25 16.06
CA LEU A 176 1.98 -2.64 15.89
C LEU A 176 1.09 -3.56 15.04
N HIS A 177 -0.19 -3.59 15.37
CA HIS A 177 -1.21 -4.25 14.57
C HIS A 177 -1.24 -3.65 13.16
N ASP A 178 -1.42 -4.47 12.13
CA ASP A 178 -1.34 -4.06 10.73
C ASP A 178 -2.32 -2.92 10.40
N LEU A 179 -3.58 -3.06 10.83
CA LEU A 179 -4.55 -1.98 10.70
C LEU A 179 -4.10 -0.66 11.37
N ILE A 180 -3.43 -0.72 12.52
CA ILE A 180 -2.94 0.50 13.21
C ILE A 180 -1.76 1.10 12.45
N ARG A 181 -0.87 0.27 11.89
CA ARG A 181 0.21 0.74 11.01
C ARG A 181 -0.35 1.43 9.78
N ASP A 182 -1.31 0.80 9.12
CA ASP A 182 -1.98 1.38 7.96
C ASP A 182 -2.62 2.74 8.28
N ILE A 183 -3.29 2.89 9.44
CA ILE A 183 -3.79 4.19 9.89
C ILE A 183 -2.66 5.20 10.12
N ALA A 184 -1.54 4.79 10.70
CA ALA A 184 -0.40 5.67 10.92
C ALA A 184 0.22 6.16 9.60
N VAL A 185 0.28 5.29 8.58
CA VAL A 185 0.70 5.65 7.22
C VAL A 185 -0.33 6.56 6.55
N ASP A 186 -1.62 6.26 6.69
CA ASP A 186 -2.72 7.07 6.16
C ASP A 186 -2.73 8.50 6.70
N LEU A 187 -2.53 8.65 8.02
CA LEU A 187 -2.38 9.95 8.67
C LEU A 187 -1.18 10.71 8.09
N THR A 188 -0.07 10.02 7.87
CA THR A 188 1.14 10.60 7.26
C THR A 188 0.89 11.04 5.81
N TYR A 189 0.14 10.24 5.04
CA TYR A 189 -0.25 10.58 3.68
C TYR A 189 -1.16 11.82 3.65
N GLN A 190 -2.19 11.82 4.50
CA GLN A 190 -3.19 12.89 4.54
C GLN A 190 -2.65 14.22 5.08
N GLN A 191 -1.91 14.16 6.20
CA GLN A 191 -1.55 15.31 7.02
C GLN A 191 -0.06 15.68 6.88
N GLY A 192 0.69 14.92 6.09
CA GLY A 192 2.14 15.03 5.91
C GLY A 192 2.97 14.37 7.02
N SER A 193 2.38 14.08 8.19
CA SER A 193 3.02 13.46 9.34
C SER A 193 1.99 12.98 10.35
N ILE A 194 2.32 11.97 11.14
CA ILE A 194 1.64 11.70 12.42
C ILE A 194 1.91 12.89 13.37
N TRP A 195 0.87 13.41 14.01
CA TRP A 195 0.96 14.49 15.00
C TRP A 195 1.16 13.93 16.42
N ASP A 196 1.81 14.68 17.31
CA ASP A 196 2.13 14.21 18.67
C ASP A 196 0.90 13.75 19.45
N ARG A 197 -0.23 14.44 19.31
CA ARG A 197 -1.51 14.08 19.95
C ARG A 197 -2.09 12.74 19.50
N GLN A 198 -1.66 12.21 18.36
CA GLN A 198 -2.11 10.91 17.82
C GLN A 198 -1.23 9.76 18.34
N ILE A 199 0.02 10.04 18.70
CA ILE A 199 1.02 9.03 19.11
C ILE A 199 0.52 8.16 20.26
N PRO A 200 -0.08 8.68 21.36
CA PRO A 200 -0.56 7.83 22.45
C PRO A 200 -1.64 6.82 22.03
N TYR A 201 -2.46 7.12 21.02
CA TYR A 201 -3.51 6.21 20.55
C TYR A 201 -2.95 5.13 19.62
N ILE A 202 -1.89 5.44 18.87
CA ILE A 202 -1.19 4.50 18.02
C ILE A 202 -0.30 3.58 18.89
N SER A 203 0.45 4.16 19.82
CA SER A 203 1.51 3.44 20.55
C SER A 203 1.01 2.43 21.58
N LYS A 204 -0.23 2.58 22.05
CA LYS A 204 -0.89 1.59 22.91
C LYS A 204 -1.40 0.37 22.15
N ASN A 205 -1.29 0.37 20.82
CA ASN A 205 -1.65 -0.76 19.96
C ASN A 205 -3.07 -1.28 20.20
N ASN A 206 -4.01 -0.38 20.53
CA ASN A 206 -5.41 -0.71 20.80
C ASN A 206 -6.30 -0.09 19.72
N LYS A 207 -6.73 -0.92 18.77
CA LYS A 207 -7.50 -0.46 17.60
C LYS A 207 -8.83 0.19 17.98
N TYR A 208 -9.49 -0.28 19.05
CA TYR A 208 -10.75 0.29 19.50
C TYR A 208 -10.57 1.67 20.13
N ALA A 209 -9.48 1.88 20.87
CA ALA A 209 -9.15 3.18 21.42
C ALA A 209 -8.79 4.18 20.31
N LEU A 210 -8.00 3.75 19.31
CA LEU A 210 -7.66 4.57 18.15
C LEU A 210 -8.90 4.90 17.30
N ALA A 211 -9.78 3.91 17.05
CA ALA A 211 -11.03 4.12 16.33
C ALA A 211 -11.91 5.15 17.05
N ARG A 212 -12.09 5.00 18.37
CA ARG A 212 -12.84 5.96 19.19
C ARG A 212 -12.26 7.38 19.06
N TYR A 213 -10.94 7.51 19.20
CA TYR A 213 -10.25 8.79 19.05
C TYR A 213 -10.50 9.43 17.69
N ILE A 214 -10.39 8.67 16.59
CA ILE A 214 -10.66 9.16 15.22
C ILE A 214 -12.09 9.66 15.09
N ARG A 215 -13.07 8.93 15.63
CA ARG A 215 -14.49 9.28 15.53
C ARG A 215 -14.86 10.51 16.36
N GLU A 216 -14.25 10.68 17.53
CA GLU A 216 -14.58 11.74 18.50
C GLU A 216 -13.77 13.03 18.29
N THR A 217 -12.68 12.97 17.52
CA THR A 217 -11.84 14.14 17.21
C THR A 217 -12.33 14.82 15.93
N LEU A 218 -12.88 16.02 16.03
CA LEU A 218 -13.46 16.76 14.90
C LEU A 218 -12.50 16.90 13.72
N GLU A 219 -11.22 17.14 14.00
CA GLU A 219 -10.20 17.31 12.96
C GLU A 219 -9.97 16.05 12.14
N LEU A 220 -10.30 14.87 12.66
CA LEU A 220 -10.20 13.59 11.97
C LEU A 220 -11.55 13.15 11.41
N SER A 221 -12.62 13.30 12.19
CA SER A 221 -13.97 12.82 11.85
C SER A 221 -14.54 13.49 10.61
N GLN A 222 -14.17 14.74 10.33
CA GLN A 222 -14.56 15.46 9.11
C GLN A 222 -14.13 14.76 7.81
N TYR A 223 -13.12 13.88 7.87
CA TYR A 223 -12.60 13.14 6.70
C TYR A 223 -13.14 11.72 6.58
N GLU A 224 -13.93 11.24 7.56
CA GLU A 224 -14.34 9.83 7.63
C GLU A 224 -15.37 9.44 6.57
N ALA A 225 -16.03 10.42 5.92
CA ALA A 225 -16.90 10.16 4.77
C ALA A 225 -16.12 9.52 3.61
N GLY A 226 -14.89 9.99 3.35
CA GLY A 226 -14.00 9.45 2.32
C GLY A 226 -13.03 8.39 2.85
N ARG A 227 -12.48 8.58 4.05
CA ARG A 227 -11.39 7.73 4.58
C ARG A 227 -11.85 6.49 5.31
N GLN A 228 -12.99 6.53 6.00
CA GLN A 228 -13.57 5.35 6.67
C GLN A 228 -12.65 4.62 7.67
N ARG A 229 -11.67 5.30 8.27
CA ARG A 229 -10.67 4.72 9.18
C ARG A 229 -11.29 4.06 10.43
N TYR A 230 -12.36 4.66 10.96
CA TYR A 230 -13.13 4.06 12.05
C TYR A 230 -13.62 2.66 11.66
N ARG A 231 -14.27 2.54 10.50
CA ARG A 231 -14.80 1.27 10.01
C ARG A 231 -13.66 0.28 9.78
N TYR A 232 -12.57 0.72 9.13
CA TYR A 232 -11.39 -0.10 8.88
C TYR A 232 -10.85 -0.76 10.15
N LEU A 233 -10.68 0.01 11.24
CA LEU A 233 -10.21 -0.53 12.52
C LEU A 233 -11.21 -1.47 13.22
N MET A 234 -12.52 -1.28 13.00
CA MET A 234 -13.58 -2.08 13.64
C MET A 234 -13.89 -3.38 12.87
N GLU A 235 -13.59 -3.44 11.58
CA GLU A 235 -14.03 -4.51 10.68
C GLU A 235 -12.88 -5.27 10.04
N GLY A 236 -11.68 -4.70 9.94
CA GLY A 236 -10.55 -5.26 9.18
C GLY A 236 -9.88 -6.53 9.73
N ASP A 237 -10.36 -7.10 10.84
CA ASP A 237 -9.92 -8.42 11.33
C ASP A 237 -10.87 -9.55 10.90
N ARG A 238 -11.97 -9.22 10.19
CA ARG A 238 -13.00 -10.17 9.82
C ARG A 238 -12.76 -10.73 8.42
N ASP A 239 -11.60 -11.36 8.22
CA ASP A 239 -11.30 -12.22 7.06
C ASP A 239 -10.58 -13.49 7.53
#